data_AF-A0A938CJ58-F1
#
_entry.id   AF-A0A938CJ58-F1
#
_cell.length_a   1.000
_cell.length_b   1.000
_cell.length_c   1.000
_cell.angle_alpha   90.00
_cell.angle_beta   90.00
_cell.angle_gamma   90.00
#
_symmetry.space_group_name_H-M   'P 1'
#
loop_
_entity.id
_entity.type
_entity.pdbx_description
1 polymer ?
#
loop_
_entity_poly.entity_id
_entity_poly.type
_entity_poly.pdbx_seq_one_letter_code
_entity_poly.pdbx_strand_id
1 'polypeptide(L)'
;MLGLLMLIGSGAPGQELALRPYSYHEGWEADGPLVVQWAKNGDSTVNFVGPSDERAFEGTRSLKFDVSLHGGSYHYFGVPVRVPCEGTLRLSARLWVAEGTNATVGFGTNMVYPPTTHSGCSPEQAFTGPTGQWKLIEVDLVARGREGADQVLRFNTVNATGNEVGAYLDRWSLFVLGGEGQRAVVYLDDVRIEGEAPSEADYDDLLAGKWDAAKQRLQTRLDAWRAALAEGETALDAVEAPDLQERIDAARAKGEQARKLIDAIEPRGFASTAEVQEIEGGVFALTYAPRTLAAIARARAEGAPFLLYTPRA
;
A
#
# COMPACT_ATOMS: atom_id res chain seq x y z
N MET A 1 21.37 5.47 -47.83
CA MET A 1 21.01 6.21 -46.61
C MET A 1 19.72 5.63 -46.07
N LEU A 2 19.83 4.60 -45.22
CA LEU A 2 18.74 4.05 -44.42
C LEU A 2 19.44 3.24 -43.31
N GLY A 3 19.60 3.88 -42.15
CA GLY A 3 20.17 3.24 -40.96
C GLY A 3 19.07 2.53 -40.21
N LEU A 4 19.12 1.20 -40.19
CA LEU A 4 18.29 0.36 -39.36
C LEU A 4 18.97 0.26 -37.98
N LEU A 5 18.49 1.04 -37.01
CA LEU A 5 18.90 0.91 -35.61
C LEU A 5 18.12 -0.28 -35.01
N MET A 6 18.75 -1.45 -34.92
CA MET A 6 18.24 -2.53 -34.08
C MET A 6 18.51 -2.17 -32.61
N LEU A 7 17.46 -1.81 -31.87
CA LEU A 7 17.50 -1.90 -30.42
C LEU A 7 17.52 -3.37 -30.02
N ILE A 8 18.69 -3.87 -29.65
CA ILE A 8 18.83 -5.14 -28.94
C ILE A 8 18.60 -4.81 -27.46
N GLY A 9 17.35 -4.94 -27.02
CA GLY A 9 17.02 -4.98 -25.59
C GLY A 9 17.47 -6.31 -25.00
N SER A 10 18.76 -6.44 -24.71
CA SER A 10 19.29 -7.55 -23.92
C SER A 10 19.04 -7.24 -22.44
N GLY A 11 17.84 -7.56 -21.95
CA GLY A 11 17.62 -7.74 -20.51
C GLY A 11 18.41 -8.97 -20.08
N ALA A 12 19.59 -8.77 -19.50
CA ALA A 12 20.37 -9.85 -18.93
C ALA A 12 19.63 -10.42 -17.70
N PRO A 13 19.41 -11.75 -17.63
CA PRO A 13 18.89 -12.36 -16.41
C PRO A 13 20.02 -12.43 -15.37
N GLY A 14 19.79 -11.84 -14.19
CA GLY A 14 20.60 -12.09 -13.00
C GLY A 14 21.75 -11.12 -12.74
N GLN A 15 21.59 -9.82 -13.00
CA GLN A 15 22.52 -8.84 -12.45
C GLN A 15 22.31 -8.78 -10.93
N GLU A 16 23.24 -9.40 -10.20
CA GLU A 16 23.31 -9.31 -8.74
C GLU A 16 23.52 -7.85 -8.36
N LEU A 17 22.67 -7.34 -7.46
CA LEU A 17 22.73 -5.94 -7.04
C LEU A 17 24.05 -5.67 -6.32
N ALA A 18 24.75 -4.62 -6.75
CA ALA A 18 25.99 -4.21 -6.08
C ALA A 18 25.65 -3.62 -4.70
N LEU A 19 25.93 -4.38 -3.65
CA LEU A 19 25.70 -3.96 -2.27
C LEU A 19 26.85 -3.06 -1.79
N ARG A 20 26.50 -2.05 -0.96
CA ARG A 20 27.45 -1.13 -0.35
C ARG A 20 27.16 -0.99 1.15
N PRO A 21 28.18 -0.78 1.99
CA PRO A 21 27.96 -0.48 3.40
C PRO A 21 27.03 0.71 3.57
N TYR A 22 26.03 0.55 4.42
CA TYR A 22 25.09 1.59 4.82
C TYR A 22 25.16 1.78 6.34
N SER A 23 25.17 3.03 6.77
CA SER A 23 25.13 3.37 8.19
C SER A 23 24.33 4.65 8.41
N TYR A 24 23.38 4.57 9.32
CA TYR A 24 22.66 5.68 9.92
C TYR A 24 22.75 5.49 11.43
N HIS A 25 23.02 6.57 12.17
CA HIS A 25 23.06 6.54 13.63
C HIS A 25 22.49 7.85 14.17
N GLU A 26 21.57 7.73 15.12
CA GLU A 26 21.02 8.84 15.88
C GLU A 26 21.09 8.53 17.38
N GLY A 27 21.79 9.41 18.10
CA GLY A 27 22.00 9.35 19.56
C GLY A 27 21.71 10.69 20.27
N TRP A 28 21.15 11.68 19.58
CA TRP A 28 20.69 12.97 20.13
C TRP A 28 21.75 13.83 20.85
N GLU A 29 23.04 13.55 20.62
CA GLU A 29 24.16 14.35 21.11
C GLU A 29 24.37 15.65 20.34
N ALA A 30 23.61 15.90 19.27
CA ALA A 30 23.50 17.19 18.57
C ALA A 30 22.03 17.62 18.48
N ASP A 31 21.71 18.57 17.60
CA ASP A 31 20.32 18.79 17.19
C ASP A 31 19.90 17.58 16.33
N GLY A 32 19.13 16.66 16.92
CA GLY A 32 18.64 15.45 16.25
C GLY A 32 17.58 15.73 15.18
N PRO A 33 17.19 14.72 14.38
CA PRO A 33 16.18 14.87 13.33
C PRO A 33 14.81 15.21 13.91
N LEU A 34 14.01 15.92 13.11
CA LEU A 34 12.65 16.27 13.48
C LEU A 34 11.75 15.02 13.46
N VAL A 35 11.27 14.62 14.64
CA VAL A 35 10.28 13.55 14.79
C VAL A 35 8.89 14.14 14.59
N VAL A 36 8.22 13.79 13.48
CA VAL A 36 6.94 14.39 13.08
C VAL A 36 5.79 13.41 13.15
N GLN A 37 4.60 13.91 13.51
CA GLN A 37 3.35 13.15 13.40
C GLN A 37 2.99 13.01 11.92
N TRP A 38 2.77 11.79 11.45
CA TRP A 38 2.52 11.52 10.02
C TRP A 38 1.22 10.77 9.76
N ALA A 39 0.66 10.10 10.77
CA ALA A 39 -0.65 9.48 10.69
C ALA A 39 -1.37 9.54 12.05
N LYS A 40 -2.66 9.84 12.00
CA LYS A 40 -3.55 9.85 13.17
C LYS A 40 -5.00 9.67 12.74
N ASN A 41 -5.84 9.19 13.64
CA ASN A 41 -7.31 9.20 13.48
C ASN A 41 -8.03 9.93 14.64
N GLY A 42 -7.30 10.77 15.36
CA GLY A 42 -7.84 11.64 16.40
C GLY A 42 -6.85 12.75 16.73
N ASP A 43 -7.19 13.58 17.71
CA ASP A 43 -6.33 14.69 18.11
C ASP A 43 -5.43 14.35 19.31
N SER A 44 -4.28 15.03 19.33
CA SER A 44 -3.25 14.87 20.35
C SER A 44 -2.52 16.20 20.56
N THR A 45 -2.03 16.44 21.76
CA THR A 45 -1.10 17.54 22.05
C THR A 45 0.30 16.98 22.23
N VAL A 46 1.24 17.52 21.46
CA VAL A 46 2.67 17.32 21.70
C VAL A 46 3.09 18.23 22.85
N ASN A 47 3.41 17.64 24.00
CA ASN A 47 3.88 18.38 25.17
C ASN A 47 5.39 18.65 25.06
N PHE A 48 6.15 17.66 24.56
CA PHE A 48 7.58 17.77 24.31
C PHE A 48 8.03 16.70 23.30
N VAL A 49 8.80 17.09 22.28
CA VAL A 49 9.51 16.17 21.39
C VAL A 49 10.86 16.79 21.05
N GLY A 50 11.95 16.17 21.48
CA GLY A 50 13.31 16.65 21.19
C GLY A 50 14.38 16.04 22.09
N PRO A 51 15.65 16.46 21.92
CA PRO A 51 16.74 16.04 22.79
C PRO A 51 16.49 16.43 24.26
N SER A 52 16.81 15.53 25.18
CA SER A 52 16.70 15.72 26.63
C SER A 52 17.85 15.02 27.34
N ASP A 53 18.30 15.59 28.45
CA ASP A 53 19.30 15.04 29.36
C ASP A 53 18.67 14.31 30.57
N GLU A 54 17.34 14.17 30.59
CA GLU A 54 16.63 13.47 31.68
C GLU A 54 16.98 11.98 31.74
N ARG A 55 17.26 11.37 30.57
CA ARG A 55 17.71 9.99 30.41
C ARG A 55 18.59 9.87 29.18
N ALA A 56 19.52 8.92 29.22
CA ALA A 56 20.33 8.50 28.08
C ALA A 56 20.67 7.01 28.22
N PHE A 57 20.81 6.32 27.10
CA PHE A 57 21.39 4.98 27.02
C PHE A 57 22.86 5.08 26.65
N GLU A 58 23.19 5.85 25.60
CA GLU A 58 24.54 6.23 25.22
C GLU A 58 24.74 7.74 25.43
N GLY A 59 25.97 8.18 25.71
CA GLY A 59 26.26 9.60 25.85
C GLY A 59 25.58 10.26 27.03
N THR A 60 24.98 11.43 26.79
CA THR A 60 24.37 12.29 27.81
C THR A 60 22.93 12.69 27.49
N ARG A 61 22.45 12.46 26.26
CA ARG A 61 21.11 12.85 25.83
C ARG A 61 20.40 11.70 25.11
N SER A 62 19.08 11.79 25.07
CA SER A 62 18.22 10.96 24.22
C SER A 62 17.04 11.77 23.72
N LEU A 63 16.26 11.22 22.78
CA LEU A 63 14.96 11.79 22.45
C LEU A 63 14.03 11.61 23.65
N LYS A 64 13.48 12.69 24.19
CA LYS A 64 12.24 12.64 24.98
C LYS A 64 11.05 12.88 24.05
N PHE A 65 10.04 12.05 24.20
CA PHE A 65 8.78 12.12 23.48
C PHE A 65 7.63 12.08 24.49
N ASP A 66 6.80 13.12 24.50
CA ASP A 66 5.70 13.31 25.45
C ASP A 66 4.46 13.84 24.72
N VAL A 67 3.43 13.02 24.63
CA VAL A 67 2.19 13.31 23.90
C VAL A 67 0.97 12.91 24.71
N SER A 68 -0.01 13.81 24.79
CA SER A 68 -1.33 13.58 25.37
C SER A 68 -2.38 13.34 24.27
N LEU A 69 -3.24 12.36 24.45
CA LEU A 69 -4.26 11.94 23.48
C LEU A 69 -5.64 12.50 23.86
N HIS A 70 -6.32 13.13 22.90
CA HIS A 70 -7.65 13.72 23.06
C HIS A 70 -8.74 12.96 22.29
N GLY A 71 -8.36 11.92 21.55
CA GLY A 71 -9.27 11.07 20.79
C GLY A 71 -8.54 10.15 19.81
N GLY A 72 -9.32 9.38 19.04
CA GLY A 72 -8.78 8.40 18.10
C GLY A 72 -8.29 7.13 18.79
N SER A 73 -7.65 6.25 18.01
CA SER A 73 -7.04 5.01 18.48
C SER A 73 -5.56 4.91 18.15
N TYR A 74 -5.05 5.75 17.24
CA TYR A 74 -3.64 5.73 16.85
C TYR A 74 -3.07 7.11 16.52
N HIS A 75 -1.80 7.29 16.87
CA HIS A 75 -1.00 8.50 16.65
C HIS A 75 0.44 8.09 16.34
N TYR A 76 0.88 8.22 15.10
CA TYR A 76 2.18 7.74 14.64
C TYR A 76 3.13 8.87 14.34
N PHE A 77 4.34 8.73 14.86
CA PHE A 77 5.42 9.69 14.75
C PHE A 77 6.66 9.00 14.20
N GLY A 78 7.51 9.71 13.48
CA GLY A 78 8.71 9.10 12.94
C GLY A 78 9.61 10.09 12.21
N VAL A 79 10.77 9.59 11.81
CA VAL A 79 11.75 10.32 11.00
C VAL A 79 11.85 9.66 9.64
N PRO A 80 11.66 10.42 8.55
CA PRO A 80 11.85 9.90 7.22
C PRO A 80 13.28 9.42 7.02
N VAL A 81 13.42 8.18 6.58
CA VAL A 81 14.69 7.60 6.12
C VAL A 81 14.32 6.77 4.89
N ARG A 82 14.95 7.02 3.76
CA ARG A 82 14.65 6.30 2.52
C ARG A 82 15.77 5.31 2.24
N VAL A 83 15.48 4.02 2.43
CA VAL A 83 16.48 2.96 2.26
C VAL A 83 15.85 1.73 1.59
N PRO A 84 16.41 1.22 0.49
CA PRO A 84 16.03 -0.09 -0.07
C PRO A 84 16.19 -1.21 0.96
N CYS A 85 15.13 -1.98 1.22
CA CYS A 85 15.17 -3.13 2.13
C CYS A 85 15.69 -4.39 1.41
N GLU A 86 16.95 -4.34 0.97
CA GLU A 86 17.67 -5.40 0.26
C GLU A 86 19.08 -5.54 0.85
N GLY A 87 19.71 -6.72 0.72
CA GLY A 87 21.03 -6.98 1.29
C GLY A 87 20.96 -7.51 2.72
N THR A 88 21.55 -6.80 3.68
CA THR A 88 21.72 -7.27 5.09
C THR A 88 21.34 -6.23 6.14
N LEU A 89 20.46 -5.29 5.79
CA LEU A 89 20.09 -4.17 6.63
C LEU A 89 19.34 -4.56 7.91
N ARG A 90 19.74 -3.92 9.01
CA ARG A 90 19.12 -4.06 10.32
C ARG A 90 18.86 -2.69 10.95
N LEU A 91 17.65 -2.49 11.46
CA LEU A 91 17.30 -1.35 12.31
C LEU A 91 17.38 -1.78 13.77
N SER A 92 17.99 -0.97 14.64
CA SER A 92 17.93 -1.16 16.08
C SER A 92 17.68 0.14 16.82
N ALA A 93 17.12 0.05 18.02
CA ALA A 93 16.92 1.19 18.91
C ALA A 93 16.86 0.78 20.38
N ARG A 94 17.06 1.74 21.27
CA ARG A 94 16.85 1.63 22.71
C ARG A 94 15.63 2.45 23.12
N LEU A 95 14.60 1.77 23.59
CA LEU A 95 13.35 2.41 24.02
C LEU A 95 13.16 2.27 25.53
N TRP A 96 12.87 3.38 26.20
CA TRP A 96 12.43 3.40 27.59
C TRP A 96 11.02 4.00 27.66
N VAL A 97 10.05 3.25 28.19
CA VAL A 97 8.70 3.78 28.45
C VAL A 97 8.64 4.26 29.89
N ALA A 98 8.37 5.55 30.08
CA ALA A 98 8.47 6.21 31.37
C ALA A 98 7.22 6.00 32.24
N GLU A 99 7.39 6.19 33.55
CA GLU A 99 6.28 6.30 34.49
C GLU A 99 5.31 7.41 34.07
N GLY A 100 4.01 7.20 34.32
CA GLY A 100 2.95 8.09 33.84
C GLY A 100 2.47 7.81 32.40
N THR A 101 3.15 6.93 31.66
CA THR A 101 2.62 6.41 30.39
C THR A 101 1.49 5.42 30.66
N ASN A 102 0.32 5.71 30.12
CA ASN A 102 -0.85 4.82 30.16
C ASN A 102 -1.40 4.49 28.76
N ALA A 103 -0.84 5.05 27.69
CA ALA A 103 -1.00 4.57 26.32
C ALA A 103 -0.10 3.35 26.05
N THR A 104 -0.37 2.62 24.96
CA THR A 104 0.57 1.63 24.42
C THR A 104 1.54 2.33 23.47
N VAL A 105 2.84 2.08 23.63
CA VAL A 105 3.87 2.68 22.77
C VAL A 105 4.77 1.59 22.20
N GLY A 106 5.02 1.63 20.89
CA GLY A 106 5.99 0.75 20.24
C GLY A 106 6.93 1.49 19.31
N PHE A 107 8.00 0.80 18.91
CA PHE A 107 8.95 1.26 17.91
C PHE A 107 9.00 0.27 16.76
N GLY A 108 9.12 0.76 15.54
CA GLY A 108 9.19 -0.08 14.35
C GLY A 108 9.33 0.72 13.07
N THR A 109 8.67 0.27 12.01
CA THR A 109 8.91 0.74 10.65
C THR A 109 7.60 1.14 9.98
N ASN A 110 7.68 2.13 9.07
CA ASN A 110 6.76 2.23 7.96
C ASN A 110 7.54 2.03 6.66
N MET A 111 7.03 1.10 5.86
CA MET A 111 7.57 0.66 4.59
C MET A 111 6.67 1.13 3.46
N VAL A 112 7.25 1.48 2.31
CA VAL A 112 6.50 1.78 1.08
C VAL A 112 6.86 0.75 0.00
N TYR A 113 5.88 0.42 -0.84
CA TYR A 113 5.99 -0.67 -1.82
C TYR A 113 5.85 -0.20 -3.27
N PRO A 114 6.84 0.55 -3.79
CA PRO A 114 6.79 1.04 -5.16
C PRO A 114 6.83 -0.11 -6.17
N PRO A 115 6.24 0.07 -7.36
CA PRO A 115 5.64 1.32 -7.85
C PRO A 115 4.18 1.52 -7.42
N THR A 116 3.65 0.70 -6.51
CA THR A 116 2.33 0.96 -5.95
C THR A 116 2.35 2.15 -4.99
N THR A 117 1.16 2.67 -4.67
CA THR A 117 0.99 3.71 -3.65
C THR A 117 0.77 3.12 -2.25
N HIS A 118 0.94 1.81 -2.07
CA HIS A 118 0.69 1.14 -0.81
C HIS A 118 1.88 1.24 0.14
N SER A 119 1.57 1.26 1.43
CA SER A 119 2.54 1.22 2.51
C SER A 119 2.08 0.23 3.59
N GLY A 120 3.01 -0.17 4.45
CA GLY A 120 2.74 -1.01 5.60
C GLY A 120 3.50 -0.49 6.81
N CYS A 121 2.83 -0.39 7.95
CA CYS A 121 3.45 0.12 9.17
C CYS A 121 3.07 -0.76 10.37
N SER A 122 4.02 -0.96 11.27
CA SER A 122 3.75 -1.55 12.59
C SER A 122 4.93 -1.30 13.52
N PRO A 123 4.68 -1.31 14.85
CA PRO A 123 5.76 -1.58 15.78
C PRO A 123 6.33 -2.98 15.53
N GLU A 124 7.62 -3.15 15.76
CA GLU A 124 8.24 -4.47 15.96
C GLU A 124 7.91 -4.97 17.36
N GLN A 125 8.06 -4.08 18.35
CA GLN A 125 7.69 -4.33 19.72
C GLN A 125 6.91 -3.13 20.28
N ALA A 126 5.89 -3.43 21.08
CA ALA A 126 5.07 -2.45 21.77
C ALA A 126 4.91 -2.80 23.25
N PHE A 127 4.74 -1.78 24.08
CA PHE A 127 4.66 -1.89 25.53
C PHE A 127 3.43 -1.17 26.04
N THR A 128 2.65 -1.85 26.89
CA THR A 128 1.56 -1.23 27.65
C THR A 128 2.09 -0.90 29.04
N GLY A 129 2.29 0.40 29.29
CA GLY A 129 2.83 0.91 30.54
C GLY A 129 4.37 0.96 30.62
N PRO A 130 4.91 1.42 31.77
CA PRO A 130 6.34 1.70 31.93
C PRO A 130 7.21 0.43 31.83
N THR A 131 8.39 0.53 31.22
CA THR A 131 9.30 -0.62 31.05
C THR A 131 10.26 -0.83 32.22
N GLY A 132 10.54 0.22 33.00
CA GLY A 132 11.50 0.20 34.13
C GLY A 132 12.97 -0.01 33.73
N GLN A 133 13.26 -0.20 32.45
CA GLN A 133 14.59 -0.39 31.88
C GLN A 133 14.58 -0.07 30.38
N TRP A 134 15.76 0.17 29.81
CA TRP A 134 15.95 0.28 28.37
C TRP A 134 15.67 -1.06 27.69
N LYS A 135 14.86 -1.04 26.64
CA LYS A 135 14.52 -2.19 25.82
C LYS A 135 15.23 -2.07 24.49
N LEU A 136 15.96 -3.13 24.13
CA LEU A 136 16.50 -3.28 22.79
C LEU A 136 15.38 -3.72 21.86
N ILE A 137 15.24 -3.05 20.72
CA ILE A 137 14.34 -3.45 19.65
C ILE A 137 15.18 -3.57 18.39
N GLU A 138 15.07 -4.70 17.70
CA GLU A 138 15.85 -5.04 16.52
C GLU A 138 14.90 -5.50 15.42
N VAL A 139 15.09 -4.98 14.21
CA VAL A 139 14.28 -5.30 13.04
C VAL A 139 15.22 -5.72 11.92
N ASP A 140 15.03 -6.93 11.39
CA ASP A 140 15.58 -7.31 10.09
C ASP A 140 14.77 -6.58 9.01
N LEU A 141 15.36 -5.55 8.40
CA LEU A 141 14.65 -4.68 7.47
C LEU A 141 14.31 -5.40 6.16
N VAL A 142 15.14 -6.36 5.75
CA VAL A 142 14.96 -7.14 4.52
C VAL A 142 13.78 -8.10 4.69
N ALA A 143 13.78 -8.87 5.78
CA ALA A 143 12.67 -9.75 6.12
C ALA A 143 11.37 -8.95 6.30
N ARG A 144 11.43 -7.85 7.06
CA ARG A 144 10.27 -6.98 7.30
C ARG A 144 9.70 -6.39 6.02
N GLY A 145 10.58 -5.92 5.13
CA GLY A 145 10.19 -5.36 3.83
C GLY A 145 9.50 -6.38 2.93
N ARG A 146 10.06 -7.59 2.82
CA ARG A 146 9.50 -8.68 2.02
C ARG A 146 8.15 -9.15 2.54
N GLU A 147 8.06 -9.47 3.82
CA GLU A 147 6.82 -9.95 4.45
C GLU A 147 5.72 -8.88 4.38
N GLY A 148 6.09 -7.62 4.62
CA GLY A 148 5.19 -6.49 4.51
C GLY A 148 4.67 -6.30 3.09
N ALA A 149 5.52 -6.39 2.08
CA ALA A 149 5.11 -6.31 0.68
C ALA A 149 4.15 -7.44 0.33
N ASP A 150 4.49 -8.70 0.65
CA ASP A 150 3.63 -9.86 0.37
C ASP A 150 2.25 -9.71 1.04
N GLN A 151 2.22 -9.28 2.30
CA GLN A 151 0.97 -9.07 3.03
C GLN A 151 0.13 -7.94 2.42
N VAL A 152 0.72 -6.76 2.24
CA VAL A 152 -0.02 -5.57 1.80
C VAL A 152 -0.53 -5.74 0.37
N LEU A 153 0.29 -6.28 -0.53
CA LEU A 153 -0.10 -6.46 -1.93
C LEU A 153 -1.21 -7.50 -2.07
N ARG A 154 -1.17 -8.58 -1.26
CA ARG A 154 -2.24 -9.60 -1.25
C ARG A 154 -3.61 -9.04 -0.88
N PHE A 155 -3.67 -8.06 0.02
CA PHE A 155 -4.95 -7.47 0.45
C PHE A 155 -5.45 -6.36 -0.49
N ASN A 156 -4.55 -5.69 -1.19
CA ASN A 156 -4.88 -4.47 -1.91
C ASN A 156 -4.86 -4.61 -3.44
N THR A 157 -4.23 -5.65 -3.98
CA THR A 157 -4.09 -5.83 -5.43
C THR A 157 -4.47 -7.24 -5.88
N VAL A 158 -4.93 -7.37 -7.12
CA VAL A 158 -5.28 -8.67 -7.72
C VAL A 158 -4.26 -9.18 -8.72
N ASN A 159 -3.39 -8.30 -9.24
CA ASN A 159 -2.48 -8.60 -10.35
C ASN A 159 -1.00 -8.51 -9.99
N ALA A 160 -0.66 -8.02 -8.80
CA ALA A 160 0.70 -7.84 -8.32
C ALA A 160 0.95 -8.65 -7.04
N THR A 161 2.19 -9.06 -6.84
CA THR A 161 2.66 -9.77 -5.65
C THR A 161 3.79 -9.01 -4.97
N GLY A 162 4.13 -9.36 -3.73
CA GLY A 162 5.22 -8.67 -3.00
C GLY A 162 6.59 -8.81 -3.68
N ASN A 163 6.82 -9.88 -4.45
CA ASN A 163 8.06 -10.07 -5.21
C ASN A 163 8.17 -9.16 -6.45
N GLU A 164 7.10 -8.48 -6.84
CA GLU A 164 7.02 -7.65 -8.05
C GLU A 164 7.10 -6.16 -7.75
N VAL A 165 7.22 -5.81 -6.47
CA VAL A 165 7.36 -4.46 -5.96
C VAL A 165 8.67 -4.34 -5.17
N GLY A 166 9.11 -3.12 -4.95
CA GLY A 166 10.17 -2.82 -4.02
C GLY A 166 9.65 -2.82 -2.59
N ALA A 167 10.58 -2.88 -1.65
CA ALA A 167 10.34 -2.52 -0.27
C ALA A 167 11.37 -1.47 0.11
N TYR A 168 10.89 -0.30 0.50
CA TYR A 168 11.71 0.77 1.05
C TYR A 168 11.29 1.01 2.48
N LEU A 169 12.27 1.07 3.40
CA LEU A 169 12.06 1.79 4.64
C LEU A 169 11.81 3.25 4.25
N ASP A 170 10.66 3.78 4.65
CA ASP A 170 10.29 5.19 4.48
C ASP A 170 10.55 5.98 5.75
N ARG A 171 10.42 5.32 6.91
CA ARG A 171 10.67 5.88 8.23
C ARG A 171 10.85 4.78 9.26
N TRP A 172 11.69 5.03 10.25
CA TRP A 172 11.49 4.41 11.56
C TRP A 172 10.43 5.22 12.34
N SER A 173 9.70 4.59 13.24
CA SER A 173 8.53 5.21 13.85
C SER A 173 8.27 4.79 15.29
N LEU A 174 7.75 5.74 16.05
CA LEU A 174 7.07 5.55 17.32
C LEU A 174 5.57 5.42 17.07
N PHE A 175 5.00 4.30 17.48
CA PHE A 175 3.59 3.96 17.35
C PHE A 175 2.91 4.18 18.71
N VAL A 176 2.09 5.21 18.83
CA VAL A 176 1.28 5.44 20.04
C VAL A 176 -0.14 4.96 19.77
N LEU A 177 -0.58 3.97 20.54
CA LEU A 177 -1.92 3.38 20.49
C LEU A 177 -2.64 3.67 21.80
N GLY A 178 -3.80 4.31 21.70
CA GLY A 178 -4.58 4.76 22.84
C GLY A 178 -5.67 5.75 22.44
N GLY A 179 -6.58 6.02 23.37
CA GLY A 179 -7.69 6.95 23.23
C GLY A 179 -7.62 8.13 24.19
N GLU A 180 -8.74 8.84 24.28
CA GLU A 180 -8.88 10.08 25.06
C GLU A 180 -8.42 9.94 26.51
N GLY A 181 -7.67 10.94 27.00
CA GLY A 181 -7.14 10.98 28.36
C GLY A 181 -5.89 10.14 28.59
N GLN A 182 -5.44 9.37 27.59
CA GLN A 182 -4.16 8.66 27.66
C GLN A 182 -2.98 9.55 27.27
N ARG A 183 -1.78 9.17 27.70
CA ARG A 183 -0.52 9.86 27.51
C ARG A 183 0.59 8.85 27.27
N ALA A 184 1.51 9.22 26.38
CA ALA A 184 2.74 8.51 26.10
C ALA A 184 3.93 9.39 26.49
N VAL A 185 4.79 8.89 27.36
CA VAL A 185 6.08 9.51 27.71
C VAL A 185 7.18 8.46 27.51
N VAL A 186 7.99 8.61 26.48
CA VAL A 186 9.07 7.67 26.16
C VAL A 186 10.39 8.39 25.94
N TYR A 187 11.46 7.64 26.13
CA TYR A 187 12.81 8.01 25.73
C TYR A 187 13.29 7.04 24.67
N LEU A 188 13.86 7.56 23.60
CA LEU A 188 14.41 6.79 22.49
C LEU A 188 15.86 7.19 22.28
N ASP A 189 16.74 6.20 22.19
CA ASP A 189 18.16 6.41 22.04
C ASP A 189 18.78 5.34 21.12
N ASP A 190 20.02 5.58 20.66
CA ASP A 190 20.85 4.61 19.94
C ASP A 190 20.11 3.99 18.72
N VAL A 191 19.46 4.84 17.91
CA VAL A 191 18.76 4.39 16.70
C VAL A 191 19.77 4.20 15.59
N ARG A 192 19.91 2.97 15.11
CA ARG A 192 20.87 2.59 14.08
C ARG A 192 20.20 1.91 12.91
N ILE A 193 20.67 2.20 11.71
CA ILE A 193 20.43 1.34 10.54
C ILE A 193 21.79 0.98 9.98
N GLU A 194 22.14 -0.30 10.02
CA GLU A 194 23.47 -0.78 9.65
C GLU A 194 23.36 -2.04 8.79
N GLY A 195 24.32 -2.24 7.90
CA GLY A 195 24.41 -3.42 7.03
C GLY A 195 24.88 -3.02 5.65
N GLU A 196 24.43 -3.76 4.64
CA GLU A 196 24.69 -3.46 3.23
C GLU A 196 23.38 -3.31 2.46
N ALA A 197 23.34 -2.35 1.54
CA ALA A 197 22.19 -2.05 0.69
C ALA A 197 22.65 -1.69 -0.73
N PRO A 198 21.82 -1.91 -1.76
CA PRO A 198 22.07 -1.38 -3.10
C PRO A 198 21.95 0.15 -3.11
N SER A 199 22.44 0.78 -4.18
CA SER A 199 22.05 2.16 -4.46
C SER A 199 20.57 2.23 -4.85
N GLU A 200 19.91 3.38 -4.60
CA GLU A 200 18.51 3.55 -5.02
C GLU A 200 18.33 3.37 -6.53
N ALA A 201 19.28 3.87 -7.33
CA ALA A 201 19.21 3.75 -8.79
C ALA A 201 19.27 2.30 -9.26
N ASP A 202 20.23 1.51 -8.74
CA ASP A 202 20.35 0.09 -9.11
C ASP A 202 19.12 -0.70 -8.67
N TYR A 203 18.54 -0.35 -7.52
CA TYR A 203 17.33 -0.99 -7.03
C TYR A 203 16.11 -0.63 -7.89
N ASP A 204 15.92 0.65 -8.24
CA ASP A 204 14.82 1.09 -9.10
C ASP A 204 14.86 0.43 -10.49
N ASP A 205 16.05 0.26 -11.07
CA ASP A 205 16.23 -0.46 -12.34
C ASP A 205 15.80 -1.94 -12.22
N LEU A 206 16.15 -2.61 -11.12
CA LEU A 206 15.68 -3.97 -10.84
C LEU A 206 14.14 -4.02 -10.72
N LEU A 207 13.55 -3.05 -10.03
CA LEU A 207 12.10 -3.00 -9.81
C LEU A 207 11.32 -2.75 -11.10
N ALA A 208 11.84 -1.93 -12.01
CA ALA A 208 11.21 -1.68 -13.30
C ALA A 208 11.00 -3.01 -14.06
N GLY A 209 12.02 -3.87 -14.10
CA GLY A 209 11.95 -5.17 -14.75
C GLY A 209 10.96 -6.13 -14.07
N LYS A 210 10.91 -6.16 -12.74
CA LYS A 210 9.95 -6.97 -11.98
C LYS A 210 8.50 -6.53 -12.22
N TRP A 211 8.27 -5.21 -12.27
CA TRP A 211 6.94 -4.63 -12.42
C TRP A 211 6.33 -4.85 -13.81
N ASP A 212 7.15 -4.93 -14.85
CA ASP A 212 6.67 -5.15 -16.23
C ASP A 212 5.86 -6.43 -16.38
N ALA A 213 6.24 -7.51 -15.69
CA ALA A 213 5.48 -8.76 -15.69
C ALA A 213 4.07 -8.59 -15.10
N ALA A 214 3.94 -7.84 -14.00
CA ALA A 214 2.65 -7.56 -13.37
C ALA A 214 1.75 -6.68 -14.26
N LYS A 215 2.33 -5.68 -14.93
CA LYS A 215 1.62 -4.84 -15.91
C LYS A 215 1.13 -5.63 -17.11
N GLN A 216 1.94 -6.54 -17.66
CA GLN A 216 1.53 -7.36 -18.82
C GLN A 216 0.33 -8.26 -18.50
N ARG A 217 0.30 -8.88 -17.31
CA ARG A 217 -0.85 -9.68 -16.86
C ARG A 217 -2.10 -8.83 -16.71
N LEU A 218 -1.97 -7.63 -16.15
CA LEU A 218 -3.08 -6.70 -16.04
C LEU A 218 -3.59 -6.29 -17.43
N GLN A 219 -2.69 -5.86 -18.32
CA GLN A 219 -3.04 -5.41 -19.67
C GLN A 219 -3.87 -6.45 -20.43
N THR A 220 -3.42 -7.72 -20.40
CA THR A 220 -4.14 -8.82 -21.04
C THR A 220 -5.59 -8.92 -20.56
N ARG A 221 -5.82 -8.67 -19.26
CA ARG A 221 -7.13 -8.71 -18.63
C ARG A 221 -7.96 -7.47 -18.99
N LEU A 222 -7.35 -6.29 -19.01
CA LEU A 222 -8.00 -5.04 -19.44
C LEU A 222 -8.47 -5.13 -20.89
N ASP A 223 -7.63 -5.64 -21.80
CA ASP A 223 -7.96 -5.79 -23.21
C ASP A 223 -9.13 -6.77 -23.40
N ALA A 224 -9.13 -7.88 -22.66
CA ALA A 224 -10.24 -8.85 -22.68
C ALA A 224 -11.56 -8.21 -22.20
N TRP A 225 -11.53 -7.41 -21.13
CA TRP A 225 -12.72 -6.70 -20.67
C TRP A 225 -13.19 -5.65 -21.68
N ARG A 226 -12.28 -4.87 -22.28
CA ARG A 226 -12.63 -3.89 -23.33
C ARG A 226 -13.33 -4.57 -24.51
N ALA A 227 -12.80 -5.71 -24.96
CA ALA A 227 -13.41 -6.49 -26.03
C ALA A 227 -14.82 -6.97 -25.66
N ALA A 228 -14.99 -7.54 -24.46
CA ALA A 228 -16.29 -8.03 -23.98
C ALA A 228 -17.34 -6.91 -23.82
N LEU A 229 -16.92 -5.73 -23.33
CA LEU A 229 -17.79 -4.56 -23.22
C LEU A 229 -18.24 -4.06 -24.60
N ALA A 230 -17.32 -4.00 -25.58
CA ALA A 230 -17.64 -3.58 -26.94
C ALA A 230 -18.58 -4.56 -27.68
N GLU A 231 -18.35 -5.86 -27.52
CA GLU A 231 -19.25 -6.90 -28.04
C GLU A 231 -20.64 -6.81 -27.41
N GLY A 232 -20.70 -6.69 -26.08
CA GLY A 232 -21.95 -6.57 -25.33
C GLY A 232 -22.74 -5.31 -25.67
N GLU A 233 -22.08 -4.17 -25.87
CA GLU A 233 -22.72 -2.93 -26.36
C GLU A 233 -23.31 -3.10 -27.76
N THR A 234 -22.55 -3.69 -28.69
CA THR A 234 -23.04 -3.97 -30.06
C THR A 234 -24.29 -4.85 -30.01
N ALA A 235 -24.29 -5.88 -29.15
CA ALA A 235 -25.44 -6.75 -28.96
C ALA A 235 -26.62 -6.02 -28.29
N LEU A 236 -26.35 -5.11 -27.35
CA LEU A 236 -27.37 -4.33 -26.66
C LEU A 236 -28.06 -3.33 -27.60
N ASP A 237 -27.31 -2.69 -28.49
CA ASP A 237 -27.83 -1.74 -29.48
C ASP A 237 -28.73 -2.41 -30.53
N ALA A 238 -28.56 -3.72 -30.75
CA ALA A 238 -29.41 -4.52 -31.63
C ALA A 238 -30.74 -4.94 -30.98
N VAL A 239 -30.97 -4.63 -29.69
CA VAL A 239 -32.22 -4.97 -29.00
C VAL A 239 -33.32 -3.96 -29.33
N GLU A 240 -34.30 -4.40 -30.11
CA GLU A 240 -35.51 -3.62 -30.40
C GLU A 240 -36.56 -3.81 -29.28
N ALA A 241 -36.46 -3.01 -28.21
CA ALA A 241 -37.40 -3.07 -27.08
C ALA A 241 -37.63 -1.68 -26.45
N PRO A 242 -38.39 -0.77 -27.11
CA PRO A 242 -38.56 0.62 -26.65
C PRO A 242 -39.24 0.73 -25.27
N ASP A 243 -40.07 -0.25 -24.90
CA ASP A 243 -40.72 -0.34 -23.58
C ASP A 243 -39.77 -0.80 -22.46
N LEU A 244 -38.53 -1.18 -22.80
CA LEU A 244 -37.47 -1.57 -21.87
C LEU A 244 -36.28 -0.60 -21.87
N GLN A 245 -36.45 0.61 -22.44
CA GLN A 245 -35.35 1.57 -22.62
C GLN A 245 -34.60 1.88 -21.31
N GLU A 246 -35.31 2.05 -20.19
CA GLU A 246 -34.68 2.29 -18.88
C GLU A 246 -33.71 1.17 -18.48
N ARG A 247 -34.03 -0.10 -18.81
CA ARG A 247 -33.18 -1.25 -18.51
C ARG A 247 -31.99 -1.34 -19.47
N ILE A 248 -32.19 -0.94 -20.73
CA ILE A 248 -31.12 -0.80 -21.72
C ILE A 248 -30.12 0.26 -21.22
N ASP A 249 -30.62 1.43 -20.84
CA ASP A 249 -29.80 2.54 -20.35
C ASP A 249 -29.06 2.16 -19.06
N ALA A 250 -29.70 1.44 -18.15
CA ALA A 250 -29.05 0.93 -16.94
C ALA A 250 -27.92 -0.07 -17.24
N ALA A 251 -28.09 -0.96 -18.22
CA ALA A 251 -27.01 -1.87 -18.65
C ALA A 251 -25.85 -1.10 -19.30
N ARG A 252 -26.17 -0.11 -20.15
CA ARG A 252 -25.18 0.77 -20.79
C ARG A 252 -24.38 1.56 -19.76
N ALA A 253 -25.04 2.14 -18.76
CA ALA A 253 -24.38 2.90 -17.69
C ALA A 253 -23.37 2.03 -16.89
N LYS A 254 -23.71 0.76 -16.61
CA LYS A 254 -22.77 -0.18 -15.97
C LYS A 254 -21.55 -0.46 -16.85
N GLY A 255 -21.75 -0.61 -18.16
CA GLY A 255 -20.66 -0.76 -19.13
C GLY A 255 -19.73 0.45 -19.17
N GLU A 256 -20.30 1.65 -19.22
CA GLU A 256 -19.55 2.91 -19.20
C GLU A 256 -18.73 3.06 -17.92
N GLN A 257 -19.31 2.72 -16.77
CA GLN A 257 -18.61 2.74 -15.49
C GLN A 257 -17.43 1.76 -15.48
N ALA A 258 -17.60 0.54 -16.01
CA ALA A 258 -16.51 -0.42 -16.16
C ALA A 258 -15.38 0.11 -17.06
N ARG A 259 -15.71 0.78 -18.18
CA ARG A 259 -14.71 1.42 -19.06
C ARG A 259 -13.91 2.50 -18.32
N LYS A 260 -14.58 3.37 -17.57
CA LYS A 260 -13.91 4.41 -16.77
C LYS A 260 -12.92 3.82 -15.77
N LEU A 261 -13.30 2.71 -15.11
CA LEU A 261 -12.40 2.01 -14.19
C LEU A 261 -11.19 1.39 -14.91
N ILE A 262 -11.41 0.76 -16.07
CA ILE A 262 -10.32 0.22 -16.91
C ILE A 262 -9.32 1.32 -17.26
N ASP A 263 -9.80 2.47 -17.72
CA ASP A 263 -8.96 3.60 -18.14
C ASP A 263 -8.23 4.26 -16.95
N ALA A 264 -8.78 4.19 -15.74
CA ALA A 264 -8.11 4.64 -14.52
C ALA A 264 -7.05 3.63 -14.02
N ILE A 265 -7.30 2.33 -14.20
CA ILE A 265 -6.41 1.24 -13.76
C ILE A 265 -5.17 1.13 -14.65
N GLU A 266 -5.33 1.26 -15.97
CA GLU A 266 -4.26 1.07 -16.95
C GLU A 266 -2.98 1.88 -16.66
N PRO A 267 -3.02 3.22 -16.49
CA PRO A 267 -1.81 4.00 -16.20
C PRO A 267 -1.23 3.71 -14.81
N ARG A 268 -2.05 3.23 -13.86
CA ARG A 268 -1.62 2.90 -12.50
C ARG A 268 -0.89 1.54 -12.44
N GLY A 269 -1.20 0.62 -13.35
CA GLY A 269 -0.53 -0.69 -13.45
C GLY A 269 -0.96 -1.73 -12.41
N PHE A 270 -1.94 -1.41 -11.54
CA PHE A 270 -2.56 -2.37 -10.64
C PHE A 270 -4.05 -2.10 -10.43
N ALA A 271 -4.78 -3.14 -10.03
CA ALA A 271 -6.19 -3.09 -9.69
C ALA A 271 -6.47 -3.72 -8.31
N SER A 272 -7.39 -3.13 -7.58
CA SER A 272 -7.97 -3.68 -6.35
C SER A 272 -9.09 -4.68 -6.64
N THR A 273 -9.43 -5.49 -5.64
CA THR A 273 -10.55 -6.44 -5.72
C THR A 273 -11.88 -5.76 -6.03
N ALA A 274 -12.15 -4.60 -5.42
CA ALA A 274 -13.40 -3.88 -5.61
C ALA A 274 -13.55 -3.36 -7.05
N GLU A 275 -12.49 -2.77 -7.62
CA GLU A 275 -12.51 -2.28 -9.01
C GLU A 275 -12.70 -3.45 -9.99
N VAL A 276 -12.04 -4.58 -9.75
CA VAL A 276 -12.21 -5.79 -10.57
C VAL A 276 -13.64 -6.32 -10.51
N GLN A 277 -14.24 -6.41 -9.32
CA GLN A 277 -15.63 -6.83 -9.16
C GLN A 277 -16.60 -5.89 -9.88
N GLU A 278 -16.36 -4.59 -9.84
CA GLU A 278 -17.20 -3.61 -10.52
C GLU A 278 -17.07 -3.71 -12.05
N ILE A 279 -15.86 -3.91 -12.58
CA ILE A 279 -15.63 -4.17 -14.01
C ILE A 279 -16.32 -5.46 -14.44
N GLU A 280 -16.12 -6.56 -13.71
CA GLU A 280 -16.73 -7.85 -14.00
C GLU A 280 -18.27 -7.77 -13.95
N GLY A 281 -18.81 -6.98 -13.03
CA GLY A 281 -20.24 -6.68 -12.97
C GLY A 281 -20.76 -5.92 -14.20
N GLY A 282 -19.99 -4.96 -14.73
CA GLY A 282 -20.31 -4.26 -15.97
C GLY A 282 -20.23 -5.16 -17.21
N VAL A 283 -19.17 -5.96 -17.31
CA VAL A 283 -19.00 -6.97 -18.37
C VAL A 283 -20.15 -7.97 -18.33
N PHE A 284 -20.50 -8.49 -17.15
CA PHE A 284 -21.64 -9.39 -16.97
C PHE A 284 -22.94 -8.75 -17.42
N ALA A 285 -23.21 -7.50 -16.99
CA ALA A 285 -24.42 -6.79 -17.37
C ALA A 285 -24.57 -6.68 -18.89
N LEU A 286 -23.51 -6.28 -19.61
CA LEU A 286 -23.54 -6.13 -21.06
C LEU A 286 -23.54 -7.47 -21.82
N THR A 287 -22.93 -8.52 -21.26
CA THR A 287 -22.92 -9.85 -21.88
C THR A 287 -24.32 -10.47 -21.90
N TYR A 288 -25.09 -10.31 -20.81
CA TYR A 288 -26.34 -11.04 -20.63
C TYR A 288 -27.60 -10.19 -20.84
N ALA A 289 -27.56 -8.88 -20.59
CA ALA A 289 -28.72 -8.01 -20.76
C ALA A 289 -29.34 -8.10 -22.16
N PRO A 290 -28.58 -8.13 -23.29
CA PRO A 290 -29.19 -8.15 -24.62
C PRO A 290 -30.13 -9.33 -24.83
N ARG A 291 -29.66 -10.54 -24.48
CA ARG A 291 -30.44 -11.77 -24.60
C ARG A 291 -31.65 -11.78 -23.68
N THR A 292 -31.48 -11.31 -22.44
CA THR A 292 -32.57 -11.23 -21.47
C THR A 292 -33.65 -10.23 -21.91
N LEU A 293 -33.26 -9.05 -22.36
CA LEU A 293 -34.18 -8.00 -22.78
C LEU A 293 -34.92 -8.38 -24.07
N ALA A 294 -34.22 -8.96 -25.05
CA ALA A 294 -34.85 -9.49 -26.26
C ALA A 294 -35.89 -10.59 -25.95
N ALA A 295 -35.59 -11.48 -25.00
CA ALA A 295 -36.53 -12.52 -24.56
C ALA A 295 -37.77 -11.93 -23.87
N ILE A 296 -37.60 -10.90 -23.02
CA ILE A 296 -38.72 -10.19 -22.38
C ILE A 296 -39.60 -9.52 -23.45
N ALA A 297 -38.98 -8.78 -24.38
CA ALA A 297 -39.69 -8.06 -25.43
C ALA A 297 -40.52 -9.02 -26.29
N ARG A 298 -39.92 -10.16 -26.68
CA ARG A 298 -40.60 -11.22 -27.43
C ARG A 298 -41.79 -11.81 -26.64
N ALA A 299 -41.58 -12.18 -25.38
CA ALA A 299 -42.65 -12.77 -24.57
C ALA A 299 -43.82 -11.80 -24.35
N ARG A 300 -43.53 -10.50 -24.19
CA ARG A 300 -44.57 -9.45 -24.12
C ARG A 300 -45.34 -9.34 -25.44
N ALA A 301 -44.66 -9.34 -26.58
CA ALA A 301 -45.30 -9.30 -27.89
C ALA A 301 -46.19 -10.52 -28.15
N GLU A 302 -45.80 -11.69 -27.66
CA GLU A 302 -46.53 -12.96 -27.78
C GLU A 302 -47.61 -13.15 -26.70
N GLY A 303 -47.71 -12.26 -25.71
CA GLY A 303 -48.64 -12.39 -24.56
C GLY A 303 -48.33 -13.58 -23.65
N ALA A 304 -47.11 -14.12 -23.70
CA ALA A 304 -46.70 -15.30 -22.93
C ALA A 304 -46.22 -14.93 -21.52
N PRO A 305 -46.53 -15.72 -20.49
CA PRO A 305 -45.92 -15.54 -19.17
C PRO A 305 -44.42 -15.87 -19.25
N PHE A 306 -43.59 -15.08 -18.59
CA PHE A 306 -42.15 -15.32 -18.49
C PHE A 306 -41.66 -15.18 -17.05
N LEU A 307 -40.70 -16.04 -16.67
CA LEU A 307 -39.99 -15.96 -15.40
C LEU A 307 -38.60 -15.41 -15.64
N LEU A 308 -38.28 -14.27 -15.02
CA LEU A 308 -36.93 -13.74 -15.00
C LEU A 308 -36.16 -14.33 -13.82
N TYR A 309 -35.23 -15.22 -14.11
CA TYR A 309 -34.21 -15.61 -13.14
C TYR A 309 -33.06 -14.63 -13.25
N THR A 310 -32.87 -13.83 -12.20
CA THR A 310 -31.64 -13.05 -12.03
C THR A 310 -30.83 -13.83 -11.00
N PRO A 311 -29.74 -14.54 -11.39
CA PRO A 311 -28.85 -15.12 -10.41
C PRO A 311 -28.38 -14.00 -9.48
N ARG A 312 -28.42 -14.22 -8.17
CA ARG A 312 -27.76 -13.30 -7.25
C ARG A 312 -26.26 -13.37 -7.53
N ALA A 313 -25.66 -12.21 -7.79
CA ALA A 313 -24.22 -12.03 -7.80
C ALA A 313 -23.64 -12.35 -6.42
#